data_AF-A0A0C9SSL3-F1
#
_entry.id   AF-A0A0C9SSL3-F1
#
_cell.length_a   1.000
_cell.length_b   1.000
_cell.length_c   1.000
_cell.angle_alpha   90.00
_cell.angle_beta   90.00
_cell.angle_gamma   90.00
#
_symmetry.space_group_name_H-M   'P 1'
#
loop_
_entity.id
_entity.type
_entity.pdbx_description
1 polymer ?
#
loop_
_entity_poly.entity_id
_entity_poly.type
_entity_poly.pdbx_seq_one_letter_code
_entity_poly.pdbx_strand_id
1 'polypeptide(L)'
;IAGRKVADISPDVGRGTMSSTKHAIRVGQRSYNIWETVAMDRPGIGVNPCLVALEEAFTLIQQLSEHGGVNLLLFCISGSDITATMRINYRLFYKVLCGKEVSIVFVITHLEQEEVMENWWIRNAKNTESLNHSLMGVGHACVTGLPD
;
A
#
# COMPACT_ATOMS: atom_id res chain seq x y z
N ILE A 1 -2.19 -11.86 -5.36
CA ILE A 1 -3.15 -11.30 -6.35
C ILE A 1 -3.03 -11.99 -7.72
N ALA A 2 -1.89 -11.91 -8.41
CA ALA A 2 -1.74 -12.42 -9.77
C ALA A 2 -1.71 -13.96 -9.91
N GLY A 3 -1.62 -14.70 -8.79
CA GLY A 3 -1.48 -16.17 -8.79
C GLY A 3 -0.13 -16.68 -9.32
N ARG A 4 0.78 -15.78 -9.70
CA ARG A 4 2.12 -16.07 -10.20
C ARG A 4 3.06 -14.90 -9.90
N LYS A 5 4.38 -15.12 -9.98
CA LYS A 5 5.36 -14.05 -9.89
C LYS A 5 5.23 -13.11 -11.10
N VAL A 6 4.93 -11.84 -10.84
CA VAL A 6 4.82 -10.77 -11.86
C VAL A 6 5.65 -9.53 -11.50
N ALA A 7 6.06 -9.42 -10.24
CA ALA A 7 6.93 -8.37 -9.73
C ALA A 7 8.14 -9.03 -9.06
N ASP A 8 9.27 -8.33 -9.05
CA ASP A 8 10.44 -8.77 -8.31
C ASP A 8 10.29 -8.46 -6.83
N ILE A 9 10.51 -9.48 -6.01
CA ILE A 9 10.44 -9.38 -4.56
C ILE A 9 11.90 -9.25 -4.10
N SER A 10 12.36 -8.02 -3.88
CA SER A 10 13.66 -7.77 -3.26
C SER A 10 13.44 -7.39 -1.79
N PRO A 11 14.14 -8.00 -0.82
CA PRO A 11 14.18 -7.48 0.55
C PRO A 11 14.90 -6.12 0.62
N ASP A 12 15.74 -5.83 -0.39
CA ASP A 12 16.49 -4.58 -0.57
C ASP A 12 15.91 -3.78 -1.75
N VAL A 13 14.62 -3.45 -1.72
CA VAL A 13 14.13 -2.38 -2.62
C VAL A 13 14.69 -1.07 -2.06
N GLY A 14 15.77 -0.62 -2.71
CA GLY A 14 16.60 0.49 -2.26
C GLY A 14 15.80 1.74 -1.91
N ARG A 15 16.26 2.37 -0.82
CA ARG A 15 15.94 3.70 -0.29
C ARG A 15 15.99 4.74 -1.42
N GLY A 16 14.92 4.90 -2.20
CA GLY A 16 14.95 5.52 -3.54
C GLY A 16 13.64 6.19 -3.93
N THR A 17 13.71 7.05 -4.96
CA THR A 17 12.62 7.80 -5.59
C THR A 17 11.40 6.93 -5.86
N MET A 18 10.16 7.40 -5.61
CA MET A 18 8.94 6.69 -6.01
C MET A 18 8.96 6.42 -7.52
N SER A 19 9.34 5.21 -7.88
CA SER A 19 9.00 4.63 -9.16
C SER A 19 7.68 3.88 -9.00
N SER A 20 6.86 3.93 -10.05
CA SER A 20 5.68 3.11 -10.15
C SER A 20 5.83 2.13 -11.31
N THR A 21 5.48 0.88 -11.07
CA THR A 21 5.50 -0.15 -12.12
C THR A 21 4.09 -0.63 -12.38
N LYS A 22 3.67 -0.56 -13.65
CA LYS A 22 2.38 -1.05 -14.09
C LYS A 22 2.46 -2.54 -14.42
N HIS A 23 1.58 -3.31 -13.79
CA HIS A 23 1.40 -4.73 -14.01
C HIS A 23 0.00 -5.00 -14.53
N ALA A 24 -0.11 -5.44 -15.79
CA ALA A 24 -1.38 -5.89 -16.34
C ALA A 24 -1.62 -7.36 -15.96
N ILE A 25 -2.67 -7.62 -15.20
CA ILE A 25 -3.01 -8.97 -14.74
C ILE A 25 -4.44 -9.35 -15.12
N ARG A 26 -4.71 -10.66 -15.18
CA ARG A 26 -6.06 -11.19 -15.39
C ARG A 26 -6.48 -12.00 -14.17
N VAL A 27 -7.62 -11.66 -13.60
CA VAL A 27 -8.23 -12.37 -12.47
C VAL A 27 -9.61 -12.85 -12.93
N GLY A 28 -9.76 -14.17 -13.08
CA GLY A 28 -10.94 -14.75 -13.72
C GLY A 28 -11.13 -14.23 -15.15
N GLN A 29 -12.29 -13.63 -15.43
CA GLN A 29 -12.63 -13.05 -16.74
C GLN A 29 -12.34 -11.54 -16.85
N ARG A 30 -11.77 -10.91 -15.80
CA ARG A 30 -11.52 -9.47 -15.75
C ARG A 30 -10.03 -9.16 -15.81
N SER A 31 -9.70 -8.07 -16.50
CA SER A 31 -8.33 -7.54 -16.59
C SER A 31 -8.17 -6.35 -15.65
N TYR A 32 -7.02 -6.27 -14.98
CA TYR A 32 -6.69 -5.23 -14.01
C TYR A 32 -5.32 -4.64 -14.32
N ASN A 33 -5.19 -3.32 -14.18
CA ASN A 33 -3.91 -2.63 -14.14
C ASN A 33 -3.55 -2.39 -12.68
N ILE A 34 -2.53 -3.06 -12.18
CA ILE A 34 -2.00 -2.85 -10.83
C ILE A 34 -0.79 -1.95 -10.95
N TRP A 35 -0.80 -0.86 -10.19
CA TRP A 35 0.35 0.02 -10.07
C TRP A 35 1.02 -0.23 -8.73
N GLU A 36 2.22 -0.80 -8.78
CA GLU A 36 3.06 -1.00 -7.61
C GLU A 36 3.85 0.27 -7.35
N THR A 37 3.88 0.72 -6.10
CA THR A 37 4.59 1.92 -5.66
C THR A 37 5.72 1.52 -4.72
N VAL A 38 6.93 2.02 -4.94
CA VAL A 38 8.02 1.85 -3.97
C VAL A 38 7.67 2.59 -2.67
N ALA A 39 7.85 1.92 -1.53
CA ALA A 39 7.59 2.50 -0.22
C ALA A 39 8.54 3.68 0.03
N MET A 40 7.97 4.79 0.49
CA MET A 40 8.72 6.00 0.81
C MET A 40 9.36 5.87 2.21
N ASP A 41 10.58 5.31 2.25
CA ASP A 41 11.52 5.43 3.38
C ASP A 41 12.61 6.40 2.96
N ARG A 42 12.55 7.65 3.42
CA ARG A 42 13.75 8.49 3.52
C ARG A 42 13.74 9.39 4.76
N PRO A 43 14.68 9.22 5.70
CA PRO A 43 15.23 10.34 6.44
C PRO A 43 16.23 11.05 5.52
N GLY A 44 15.76 12.00 4.71
CA GLY A 44 16.63 12.77 3.82
C GLY A 44 17.45 13.81 4.59
N ILE A 45 18.76 13.60 4.68
CA ILE A 45 19.71 14.64 5.10
C ILE A 45 19.83 15.65 3.95
N GLY A 46 19.46 16.92 4.21
CA GLY A 46 19.86 18.08 3.38
C GLY A 46 18.79 18.71 2.47
N VAL A 47 17.74 17.98 2.08
CA VAL A 47 16.58 18.52 1.32
C VAL A 47 15.32 18.10 2.05
N ASN A 48 14.36 19.01 2.27
CA ASN A 48 13.14 18.72 3.04
C ASN A 48 12.49 17.43 2.50
N PRO A 49 12.55 16.29 3.23
CA PRO A 49 12.08 14.99 2.74
C PRO A 49 10.61 15.01 2.32
N CYS A 50 9.84 15.96 2.85
CA CYS A 50 8.45 16.19 2.53
C CYS A 50 8.23 16.71 1.09
N LEU A 51 9.14 17.53 0.54
CA LEU A 51 8.97 18.09 -0.81
C LEU A 51 9.22 17.05 -1.90
N VAL A 52 10.28 16.25 -1.76
CA VAL A 52 10.58 15.15 -2.70
C VAL A 52 9.45 14.13 -2.70
N ALA A 53 8.98 13.75 -1.50
CA ALA A 53 7.81 12.91 -1.31
C ALA A 53 6.55 13.43 -2.03
N LEU A 54 6.34 14.74 -1.99
CA LEU A 54 5.20 15.41 -2.60
C LEU A 54 5.30 15.39 -4.14
N GLU A 55 6.45 15.74 -4.71
CA GLU A 55 6.68 15.75 -6.17
C GLU A 55 6.52 14.35 -6.78
N GLU A 56 7.08 13.35 -6.12
CA GLU A 56 6.98 11.94 -6.50
C GLU A 56 5.53 11.45 -6.46
N ALA A 57 4.79 11.79 -5.40
CA ALA A 57 3.38 11.49 -5.27
C ALA A 57 2.53 12.21 -6.35
N PHE A 58 2.85 13.47 -6.68
CA PHE A 58 2.20 14.21 -7.76
C PHE A 58 2.44 13.57 -9.13
N THR A 59 3.67 13.15 -9.40
CA THR A 59 4.03 12.45 -10.65
C THR A 59 3.23 11.17 -10.80
N LEU A 60 3.10 10.40 -9.72
CA LEU A 60 2.30 9.19 -9.71
C LEU A 60 0.81 9.47 -9.98
N ILE A 61 0.22 10.50 -9.37
CA ILE A 61 -1.18 10.87 -9.68
C ILE A 61 -1.33 11.22 -11.15
N GLN A 62 -0.42 12.02 -11.71
CA GLN A 62 -0.50 12.42 -13.11
C GLN A 62 -0.48 11.20 -14.02
N GLN A 63 0.46 10.26 -13.78
CA GLN A 63 0.51 8.99 -14.51
C GLN A 63 -0.79 8.19 -14.38
N LEU A 64 -1.35 8.10 -13.17
CA LEU A 64 -2.60 7.37 -12.94
C LEU A 64 -3.80 8.06 -13.63
N SER A 65 -3.86 9.39 -13.57
CA SER A 65 -4.91 10.20 -14.21
C SER A 65 -4.90 10.04 -15.73
N GLU A 66 -3.72 10.06 -16.35
CA GLU A 66 -3.54 9.79 -17.78
C GLU A 66 -4.02 8.39 -18.20
N HIS A 67 -4.08 7.45 -17.26
CA HIS A 67 -4.55 6.08 -17.47
C HIS A 67 -6.01 5.83 -17.02
N GLY A 68 -6.79 6.90 -16.83
CA GLY A 68 -8.20 6.81 -16.45
C GLY A 68 -8.46 6.82 -14.93
N GLY A 69 -7.44 7.14 -14.14
CA GLY A 69 -7.53 7.29 -12.69
C GLY A 69 -7.39 5.99 -11.89
N VAL A 70 -7.76 6.06 -10.62
CA VAL A 70 -7.64 4.95 -9.66
C VAL A 70 -9.03 4.48 -9.24
N ASN A 71 -9.33 3.20 -9.44
CA ASN A 71 -10.60 2.62 -8.99
C ASN A 71 -10.55 2.14 -7.53
N LEU A 72 -9.39 1.66 -7.08
CA LEU A 72 -9.19 1.04 -5.78
C LEU A 72 -7.75 1.25 -5.31
N LEU A 73 -7.56 1.66 -4.07
CA LEU A 73 -6.27 1.74 -3.42
C LEU A 73 -6.08 0.51 -2.52
N LEU A 74 -5.07 -0.32 -2.83
CA LEU A 74 -4.65 -1.41 -1.97
C LEU A 74 -3.55 -0.90 -1.04
N PHE A 75 -3.85 -0.79 0.25
CA PHE A 75 -2.91 -0.28 1.23
C PHE A 75 -2.33 -1.43 2.04
N CYS A 76 -1.07 -1.77 1.73
CA CYS A 76 -0.36 -2.88 2.36
C CYS A 76 0.15 -2.49 3.75
N ILE A 77 -0.16 -3.31 4.75
CA ILE A 77 0.24 -3.17 6.14
C ILE A 77 1.01 -4.43 6.54
N SER A 78 2.20 -4.26 7.12
CA SER A 78 2.90 -5.39 7.74
C SER A 78 2.26 -5.71 9.09
N GLY A 79 1.88 -6.97 9.30
CA GLY A 79 1.40 -7.46 10.58
C GLY A 79 2.45 -7.42 11.69
N SER A 80 3.73 -7.42 11.31
CA SER A 80 4.87 -7.30 12.24
C SER A 80 5.10 -5.88 12.74
N ASP A 81 4.81 -4.86 11.91
CA ASP A 81 5.28 -3.50 12.11
C ASP A 81 4.26 -2.43 11.68
N ILE A 82 3.51 -1.90 12.66
CA ILE A 82 2.65 -0.74 12.47
C ILE A 82 3.45 0.53 12.80
N THR A 83 4.02 1.18 11.78
CA THR A 83 4.94 2.31 11.96
C THR A 83 4.27 3.68 11.79
N ALA A 84 4.89 4.75 12.29
CA ALA A 84 4.44 6.13 12.04
C ALA A 84 4.47 6.49 10.53
N THR A 85 5.44 5.94 9.78
CA THR A 85 5.58 6.09 8.34
C THR A 85 4.35 5.59 7.58
N MET A 86 3.75 4.48 8.03
CA MET A 86 2.50 3.96 7.48
C MET A 86 1.37 5.02 7.55
N ARG A 87 1.23 5.72 8.66
CA ARG A 87 0.18 6.76 8.83
C ARG A 87 0.41 7.95 7.91
N ILE A 88 1.67 8.34 7.70
CA ILE A 88 2.05 9.41 6.78
C ILE A 88 1.68 9.01 5.35
N ASN A 89 2.06 7.79 4.92
CA ASN A 89 1.74 7.28 3.59
C ASN A 89 0.23 7.17 3.37
N TYR A 90 -0.52 6.64 4.34
CA TYR A 90 -1.98 6.63 4.22
C TYR A 90 -2.55 8.04 4.05
N ARG A 91 -2.12 9.02 4.86
CA ARG A 91 -2.64 10.38 4.76
C ARG A 91 -2.30 11.00 3.40
N LEU A 92 -1.09 10.79 2.90
CA LEU A 92 -0.66 11.25 1.59
C LEU A 92 -1.56 10.64 0.52
N PHE A 93 -1.55 9.33 0.35
CA PHE A 93 -2.26 8.65 -0.73
C PHE A 93 -3.78 8.82 -0.65
N TYR A 94 -4.38 8.51 0.51
CA TYR A 94 -5.84 8.52 0.60
C TYR A 94 -6.42 9.93 0.69
N LYS A 95 -5.86 10.81 1.55
CA LYS A 95 -6.45 12.13 1.79
C LYS A 95 -5.97 13.19 0.82
N VAL A 96 -4.67 13.22 0.50
CA VAL A 96 -4.10 14.26 -0.36
C VAL A 96 -4.26 13.88 -1.83
N LEU A 97 -3.83 12.66 -2.21
CA LEU A 97 -3.78 12.28 -3.62
C LEU A 97 -5.13 11.84 -4.17
N CYS A 98 -5.83 10.96 -3.47
CA CYS A 98 -7.11 10.42 -3.91
C CYS A 98 -8.34 11.26 -3.48
N GLY A 99 -8.14 12.38 -2.77
CA GLY A 99 -9.23 13.25 -2.32
C GLY A 99 -10.25 12.57 -1.40
N LYS A 100 -9.95 11.39 -0.85
CA LYS A 100 -10.90 10.47 -0.16
C LYS A 100 -12.05 9.95 -1.03
N GLU A 101 -11.92 10.01 -2.35
CA GLU A 101 -12.96 9.55 -3.28
C GLU A 101 -12.75 8.10 -3.73
N VAL A 102 -11.51 7.63 -3.65
CA VAL A 102 -11.13 6.26 -4.05
C VAL A 102 -11.35 5.30 -2.88
N SER A 103 -12.02 4.18 -3.13
CA SER A 103 -12.15 3.12 -2.13
C SER A 103 -10.77 2.57 -1.74
N ILE A 104 -10.55 2.35 -0.45
CA ILE A 104 -9.30 1.78 0.07
C ILE A 104 -9.57 0.46 0.78
N VAL A 105 -8.75 -0.55 0.48
CA VAL A 105 -8.79 -1.87 1.09
C VAL A 105 -7.43 -2.15 1.72
N PHE A 106 -7.43 -2.61 2.98
CA PHE A 106 -6.22 -2.97 3.68
C PHE A 106 -5.77 -4.38 3.29
N VAL A 107 -4.50 -4.54 2.99
CA VAL A 107 -3.89 -5.86 2.74
C VAL A 107 -2.86 -6.11 3.82
N ILE A 108 -3.15 -7.03 4.73
CA ILE A 108 -2.28 -7.33 5.87
C ILE A 108 -1.39 -8.50 5.49
N THR A 109 -0.08 -8.29 5.54
CA THR A 109 0.96 -9.28 5.21
C THR A 109 1.75 -9.67 6.47
N HIS A 110 2.71 -10.58 6.36
CA HIS A 110 3.55 -11.05 7.48
C HIS A 110 2.73 -11.71 8.60
N LEU A 111 1.76 -12.54 8.22
CA LEU A 111 0.84 -13.25 9.12
C LEU A 111 1.14 -14.76 9.21
N GLU A 112 2.28 -15.21 8.68
CA GLU A 112 2.70 -16.61 8.65
C GLU A 112 2.82 -17.27 10.04
N GLN A 113 2.94 -16.47 11.09
CA GLN A 113 2.99 -16.96 12.48
C GLN A 113 1.60 -17.04 13.14
N GLU A 114 0.54 -16.56 12.47
CA GLU A 114 -0.83 -16.66 12.97
C GLU A 114 -1.44 -18.01 12.60
N GLU A 115 -1.96 -18.73 13.59
CA GLU A 115 -2.74 -19.96 13.36
C GLU A 115 -3.99 -19.69 12.50
N VAL A 116 -4.61 -18.53 12.70
CA VAL A 116 -5.70 -18.01 11.88
C VAL A 116 -5.40 -16.54 11.56
N MET A 117 -5.04 -16.25 10.31
CA MET A 117 -4.58 -14.91 9.89
C MET A 117 -5.58 -13.79 10.24
N GLU A 118 -6.88 -14.07 10.16
CA GLU A 118 -7.95 -13.12 10.49
C GLU A 118 -7.95 -12.68 11.96
N ASN A 119 -7.43 -13.52 12.87
CA ASN A 119 -7.35 -13.16 14.29
C ASN A 119 -6.44 -11.95 14.52
N TRP A 120 -5.41 -11.75 13.69
CA TRP A 120 -4.58 -10.55 13.76
C TRP A 120 -5.42 -9.29 13.55
N TRP A 121 -6.28 -9.28 12.53
CA TRP A 121 -7.14 -8.13 12.25
C TRP A 121 -8.12 -7.88 13.40
N ILE A 122 -8.77 -8.91 13.92
CA ILE A 122 -9.72 -8.77 15.04
C ILE A 122 -9.04 -8.16 16.28
N ARG A 123 -7.82 -8.61 16.60
CA ARG A 123 -7.06 -8.10 17.76
C ARG A 123 -6.56 -6.68 17.53
N ASN A 124 -6.05 -6.36 16.34
CA ASN A 124 -5.38 -5.09 16.08
C ASN A 124 -6.35 -4.00 15.63
N ALA A 125 -7.34 -4.30 14.78
CA ALA A 125 -8.32 -3.32 14.32
C ALA A 125 -9.24 -2.84 15.44
N LYS A 126 -9.60 -3.71 16.40
CA LYS A 126 -10.46 -3.34 17.53
C LYS A 126 -9.71 -2.64 18.67
N ASN A 127 -8.47 -3.02 18.96
CA ASN A 127 -7.75 -2.53 20.15
C ASN A 127 -6.73 -1.43 19.89
N THR A 128 -6.36 -1.14 18.65
CA THR A 128 -5.36 -0.09 18.41
C THR A 128 -6.03 1.25 18.10
N GLU A 129 -5.87 2.21 19.02
CA GLU A 129 -6.03 3.64 18.73
C GLU A 129 -5.23 4.06 17.47
N SER A 130 -4.20 3.28 17.09
CA SER A 130 -3.31 3.55 15.96
C SER A 130 -3.94 3.34 14.58
N LEU A 131 -4.85 2.37 14.42
CA LEU A 131 -5.59 2.11 13.16
C LEU A 131 -6.98 2.78 13.18
N ASN A 132 -7.72 2.63 14.30
CA ASN A 132 -9.17 2.79 14.34
C ASN A 132 -9.68 4.25 14.24
N HIS A 133 -8.84 5.25 14.55
CA HIS A 133 -9.24 6.65 14.47
C HIS A 133 -8.68 7.41 13.26
N SER A 134 -7.69 6.85 12.56
CA SER A 134 -6.99 7.55 11.47
C SER A 134 -7.15 6.91 10.10
N LEU A 135 -7.41 5.59 10.04
CA LEU A 135 -7.48 4.82 8.81
C LEU A 135 -8.91 4.34 8.60
N MET A 136 -9.48 4.70 7.45
CA MET A 136 -10.83 4.32 7.03
C MET A 136 -10.66 3.44 5.79
N GLY A 137 -11.22 2.24 5.79
CA GLY A 137 -11.21 1.34 4.64
C GLY A 137 -12.55 0.67 4.46
N VAL A 138 -12.85 0.25 3.23
CA VAL A 138 -14.11 -0.43 2.88
C VAL A 138 -14.02 -1.95 3.08
N GLY A 139 -12.83 -2.47 3.38
CA GLY A 139 -12.60 -3.87 3.67
C GLY A 139 -11.12 -4.15 3.94
N HIS A 140 -10.82 -5.42 4.22
CA HIS A 140 -9.46 -5.90 4.45
C HIS A 140 -9.29 -7.32 3.91
N ALA A 141 -8.03 -7.72 3.71
CA ALA A 141 -7.64 -9.09 3.41
C ALA A 141 -6.36 -9.43 4.18
N CYS A 142 -6.40 -10.51 4.94
CA CYS A 142 -5.25 -11.09 5.62
C CYS A 142 -4.62 -12.15 4.72
N VAL A 143 -3.36 -11.95 4.32
CA VAL A 143 -2.67 -12.80 3.34
C VAL A 143 -1.27 -13.19 3.82
N THR A 144 -0.80 -14.35 3.35
CA THR A 144 0.60 -14.76 3.46
C THR A 144 1.31 -14.62 2.11
N GLY A 145 2.60 -14.29 2.15
CA GLY A 145 3.46 -14.25 0.98
C GLY A 145 4.23 -15.57 0.74
N LEU A 146 4.13 -16.52 1.67
CA LEU A 146 4.75 -17.82 1.51
C LEU A 146 3.99 -18.62 0.45
N PRO A 147 4.70 -19.29 -0.49
CA PRO A 147 4.06 -20.24 -1.39
C PRO A 147 3.45 -21.40 -0.59
N ASP A 148 2.31 -21.91 -1.05
CA ASP A 148 1.70 -23.15 -0.56
C ASP A 148 2.60 -24.37 -0.78
#